data_AF-A0AAV1WYZ7-F1
#
_entry.id   AF-A0AAV1WYZ7-F1
#
_cell.length_a   1.000
_cell.length_b   1.000
_cell.length_c   1.000
_cell.angle_alpha   90.00
_cell.angle_beta   90.00
_cell.angle_gamma   90.00
#
_symmetry.space_group_name_H-M   'P 1'
#
loop_
_entity.id
_entity.type
_entity.pdbx_description
1 polymer ?
#
loop_
_entity_poly.entity_id
_entity_poly.type
_entity_poly.pdbx_seq_one_letter_code
_entity_poly.pdbx_strand_id
1 'polypeptide(L)'
;MNSEIPKAEEMDGSFEDEDDSPAVTIGEYLDEVEERELAADLVLGGDDGKECTYSKGYMKRQAIFSCLTCTPDGNAGVCTACSLSCHDGHQIVELWTKRNFRCDCGNSKFGDFYCKIFAGKDAENVENLYNHNFKGLYCTCGRPYPDPDAVEQGEMIQCCLCEDWFHEEHLGLELSDEFPRDDEGEPLYEDFICKACSEVCFFLKLYPGVVRASGKQPDATVEVSKGKGVLEAMPPMSDAFSHSSPKIDDAKATISDGKELLQGENCDNSKVLSQCTSSTNIRCLLGVNIVSASPVLDGKPIFLSKNWRDALCKCSNCLEFYNQKRIAFLLDKEDSIVEYEKMAKQKREEKLQEAEGAEVNFFNNLGHVEKVEILNGIEEMKDGFRTFLESADSSKPITEADVHQFFEEIKKKRRRIQ
;
A
#
# COMPACT_ATOMS: atom_id res chain seq x y z
N MET A 1 -7.47 -1.93 5.95
CA MET A 1 -6.88 -0.56 5.98
C MET A 1 -5.38 -0.62 5.67
N ASN A 2 -5.06 -1.40 4.65
CA ASN A 2 -3.91 -1.14 3.81
C ASN A 2 -4.42 -0.30 2.63
N SER A 3 -3.52 0.12 1.73
CA SER A 3 -3.93 0.71 0.45
C SER A 3 -4.55 -0.35 -0.45
N GLU A 4 -5.81 -0.68 -0.20
CA GLU A 4 -6.65 -1.44 -1.10
C GLU A 4 -6.96 -0.56 -2.33
N ILE A 5 -6.99 -1.16 -3.52
CA ILE A 5 -7.37 -0.45 -4.76
C ILE A 5 -8.91 -0.40 -4.78
N PRO A 6 -9.55 0.78 -4.75
CA PRO A 6 -10.99 0.87 -4.99
C PRO A 6 -11.30 0.29 -6.37
N LYS A 7 -12.33 -0.55 -6.48
CA LYS A 7 -12.75 -1.09 -7.78
C LYS A 7 -12.94 0.06 -8.77
N ALA A 8 -12.27 -0.03 -9.91
CA ALA A 8 -12.59 0.81 -11.04
C ALA A 8 -13.97 0.39 -11.57
N GLU A 9 -15.00 1.17 -11.27
CA GLU A 9 -16.28 1.06 -11.97
C GLU A 9 -16.06 1.51 -13.42
N GLU A 10 -16.09 0.56 -14.36
CA GLU A 10 -16.01 0.89 -15.78
C GLU A 10 -17.27 1.64 -16.19
N MET A 11 -17.11 2.89 -16.61
CA MET A 11 -18.20 3.68 -17.19
C MET A 11 -18.43 3.23 -18.63
N ASP A 12 -19.09 2.07 -18.80
CA ASP A 12 -19.49 1.55 -20.10
C ASP A 12 -20.48 2.51 -20.78
N GLY A 13 -20.07 3.02 -21.95
CA GLY A 13 -20.89 3.86 -22.81
C GLY A 13 -21.79 3.04 -23.73
N SER A 14 -22.58 2.12 -23.19
CA SER A 14 -23.62 1.39 -23.94
C SER A 14 -25.03 1.89 -23.58
N PHE A 15 -25.55 2.80 -24.41
CA PHE A 15 -26.94 3.27 -24.32
C PHE A 15 -27.92 2.22 -24.89
N GLU A 16 -28.28 1.21 -24.11
CA GLU A 16 -29.49 0.39 -24.37
C GLU A 16 -30.31 0.20 -23.07
N ASP A 17 -31.63 0.34 -23.21
CA ASP A 17 -32.73 0.24 -22.22
C ASP A 17 -32.84 1.31 -21.10
N GLU A 18 -33.79 2.24 -21.30
CA GLU A 18 -33.96 3.53 -20.60
C GLU A 18 -34.99 3.51 -19.43
N ASP A 19 -35.25 2.35 -18.79
CA ASP A 19 -36.32 2.21 -17.77
C ASP A 19 -35.97 1.30 -16.56
N ASP A 20 -34.70 0.97 -16.33
CA ASP A 20 -34.27 0.11 -15.19
C ASP A 20 -33.04 0.66 -14.42
N SER A 21 -32.81 1.98 -14.49
CA SER A 21 -31.82 2.64 -13.63
C SER A 21 -32.26 2.53 -12.16
N PRO A 22 -31.47 1.92 -11.24
CA PRO A 22 -31.88 1.75 -9.86
C PRO A 22 -32.06 3.11 -9.19
N ALA A 23 -33.27 3.35 -8.68
CA ALA A 23 -33.58 4.58 -7.96
C ALA A 23 -32.90 4.58 -6.59
N VAL A 24 -31.93 5.48 -6.40
CA VAL A 24 -31.24 5.71 -5.12
C VAL A 24 -31.96 6.74 -4.26
N THR A 25 -31.88 6.60 -2.94
CA THR A 25 -32.33 7.64 -2.01
C THR A 25 -31.29 8.77 -1.91
N ILE A 26 -31.74 9.95 -1.46
CA ILE A 26 -30.85 11.10 -1.22
C ILE A 26 -29.80 10.77 -0.15
N GLY A 27 -30.12 9.92 0.83
CA GLY A 27 -29.16 9.47 1.85
C GLY A 27 -28.04 8.64 1.23
N GLU A 28 -28.40 7.56 0.53
CA GLU A 28 -27.44 6.69 -0.15
C GLU A 28 -26.54 7.49 -1.12
N TYR A 29 -27.10 8.43 -1.89
CA TYR A 29 -26.31 9.29 -2.78
C TYR A 29 -25.32 10.21 -2.04
N LEU A 30 -25.70 10.78 -0.89
CA LEU A 30 -24.81 11.64 -0.11
C LEU A 30 -23.69 10.82 0.56
N ASP A 31 -24.04 9.66 1.12
CA ASP A 31 -23.08 8.73 1.72
C ASP A 31 -22.07 8.25 0.66
N GLU A 32 -22.55 7.87 -0.54
CA GLU A 32 -21.73 7.43 -1.67
C GLU A 32 -20.81 8.56 -2.22
N VAL A 33 -21.27 9.81 -2.24
CA VAL A 33 -20.43 10.96 -2.60
C VAL A 33 -19.35 11.21 -1.53
N GLU A 34 -19.69 11.17 -0.24
CA GLU A 34 -18.71 11.32 0.84
C GLU A 34 -17.66 10.18 0.82
N GLU A 35 -18.07 8.94 0.56
CA GLU A 35 -17.16 7.80 0.43
C GLU A 35 -16.20 7.96 -0.76
N ARG A 36 -16.70 8.39 -1.93
CA ARG A 36 -15.85 8.68 -3.11
C ARG A 36 -14.88 9.83 -2.86
N GLU A 37 -15.34 10.94 -2.27
CA GLU A 37 -14.48 12.07 -1.92
C GLU A 37 -13.40 11.69 -0.91
N LEU A 38 -13.77 10.93 0.13
CA LEU A 38 -12.83 10.43 1.12
C LEU A 38 -11.79 9.52 0.47
N ALA A 39 -12.20 8.56 -0.36
CA ALA A 39 -11.28 7.67 -1.08
C ALA A 39 -10.28 8.46 -1.95
N ALA A 40 -10.75 9.48 -2.68
CA ALA A 40 -9.90 10.38 -3.44
C ALA A 40 -8.90 11.14 -2.55
N ASP A 41 -9.34 11.73 -1.43
CA ASP A 41 -8.45 12.40 -0.47
C ASP A 41 -7.37 11.42 0.06
N LEU A 42 -7.72 10.18 0.41
CA LEU A 42 -6.76 9.18 0.91
C LEU A 42 -5.68 8.85 -0.11
N VAL A 43 -6.04 8.65 -1.37
CA VAL A 43 -5.08 8.34 -2.45
C VAL A 43 -4.23 9.56 -2.79
N LEU A 44 -4.85 10.75 -2.93
CA LEU A 44 -4.18 12.00 -3.28
C LEU A 44 -3.42 12.66 -2.12
N GLY A 45 -3.49 12.10 -0.91
CA GLY A 45 -2.79 12.61 0.27
C GLY A 45 -3.39 13.93 0.76
N GLY A 46 -4.66 14.19 0.47
CA GLY A 46 -5.36 15.44 0.71
C GLY A 46 -4.86 16.63 -0.12
N ASP A 47 -4.18 16.42 -1.25
CA ASP A 47 -3.76 17.49 -2.16
C ASP A 47 -4.89 17.89 -3.13
N ASP A 48 -5.38 19.13 -3.03
CA ASP A 48 -6.40 19.71 -3.91
C ASP A 48 -6.00 19.82 -5.39
N GLY A 49 -4.73 19.56 -5.73
CA GLY A 49 -4.24 19.74 -7.10
C GLY A 49 -4.16 21.21 -7.55
N LYS A 50 -4.13 22.16 -6.60
CA LYS A 50 -4.02 23.60 -6.88
C LYS A 50 -2.58 24.06 -7.14
N GLU A 51 -1.59 23.40 -6.54
CA GLU A 51 -0.17 23.83 -6.58
C GLU A 51 0.78 22.71 -7.01
N CYS A 52 1.76 23.02 -7.87
CA CYS A 52 2.80 22.06 -8.21
C CYS A 52 3.73 21.79 -7.01
N THR A 53 3.85 20.53 -6.59
CA THR A 53 4.65 20.11 -5.43
C THR A 53 6.16 20.28 -5.61
N TYR A 54 6.65 20.66 -6.79
CA TYR A 54 8.08 20.79 -7.08
C TYR A 54 8.83 21.73 -6.11
N SER A 55 8.18 22.82 -5.70
CA SER A 55 8.71 23.78 -4.71
C SER A 55 8.80 23.20 -3.29
N LYS A 56 8.01 22.17 -2.98
CA LYS A 56 8.02 21.45 -1.70
C LYS A 56 9.21 20.47 -1.58
N GLY A 57 10.00 20.34 -2.65
CA GLY A 57 11.21 19.51 -2.68
C GLY A 57 10.91 18.02 -2.93
N TYR A 58 11.75 17.16 -2.38
CA TYR A 58 11.51 15.72 -2.34
C TYR A 58 10.54 15.41 -1.19
N MET A 59 9.29 15.11 -1.54
CA MET A 59 8.24 14.78 -0.57
C MET A 59 8.49 13.39 0.02
N LYS A 60 8.24 13.21 1.34
CA LYS A 60 8.27 11.86 1.97
C LYS A 60 7.38 10.89 1.22
N ARG A 61 6.12 11.26 1.03
CA ARG A 61 5.11 10.60 0.19
C ARG A 61 4.25 11.64 -0.51
N GLN A 62 3.90 11.41 -1.77
CA GLN A 62 2.92 12.19 -2.54
C GLN A 62 2.34 11.34 -3.67
N ALA A 63 1.08 11.57 -4.06
CA ALA A 63 0.52 10.99 -5.26
C ALA A 63 1.30 11.43 -6.51
N ILE A 64 1.73 10.46 -7.32
CA ILE A 64 2.45 10.68 -8.57
C ILE A 64 1.72 9.99 -9.72
N PHE A 65 1.78 10.64 -10.87
CA PHE A 65 1.17 10.20 -12.12
C PHE A 65 2.24 10.12 -13.21
N SER A 66 2.17 9.12 -14.10
CA SER A 66 2.94 9.10 -15.34
C SER A 66 2.07 9.53 -16.51
N CYS A 67 2.58 10.41 -17.38
CA CYS A 67 1.89 10.80 -18.60
C CYS A 67 2.48 10.03 -19.79
N LEU A 68 1.81 8.96 -20.21
CA LEU A 68 2.28 8.11 -21.31
C LEU A 68 2.30 8.85 -22.65
N THR A 69 1.45 9.88 -22.82
CA THR A 69 1.47 10.76 -24.00
C THR A 69 2.73 11.64 -24.06
N CYS A 70 3.25 12.11 -22.92
CA CYS A 70 4.43 12.98 -22.88
C CYS A 70 5.75 12.20 -22.76
N THR A 71 5.76 11.14 -21.94
CA THR A 71 6.95 10.37 -21.61
C THR A 71 6.65 8.87 -21.70
N PRO A 72 6.43 8.31 -22.91
CA PRO A 72 6.11 6.89 -23.10
C PRO A 72 7.22 5.95 -22.63
N ASP A 73 8.46 6.44 -22.53
CA ASP A 73 9.59 5.72 -21.94
C ASP A 73 9.51 5.57 -20.41
N GLY A 74 8.50 6.15 -19.75
CA GLY A 74 8.26 5.99 -18.31
C GLY A 74 9.41 6.49 -17.45
N ASN A 75 9.99 7.64 -17.82
CA ASN A 75 11.17 8.22 -17.17
C ASN A 75 10.87 9.53 -16.41
N ALA A 76 9.61 9.93 -16.27
CA ALA A 76 9.17 11.15 -15.57
C ALA A 76 7.87 10.90 -14.79
N GLY A 77 7.69 11.60 -13.67
CA GLY A 77 6.46 11.60 -12.88
C GLY A 77 5.98 13.00 -12.53
N VAL A 78 4.66 13.20 -12.51
CA VAL A 78 4.02 14.50 -12.25
C VAL A 78 3.10 14.41 -11.03
N CYS A 79 2.98 15.49 -10.25
CA CYS A 79 2.09 15.54 -9.09
C CYS A 79 0.64 15.84 -9.50
N THR A 80 -0.31 15.65 -8.57
CA THR A 80 -1.76 15.90 -8.72
C THR A 80 -2.09 17.19 -9.46
N ALA A 81 -1.52 18.33 -9.05
CA ALA A 81 -1.80 19.60 -9.72
C ALA A 81 -1.35 19.63 -11.20
N CYS A 82 -0.28 18.92 -11.53
CA CYS A 82 0.24 18.86 -12.89
C CYS A 82 -0.51 17.86 -13.76
N SER A 83 -0.97 16.71 -13.23
CA SER A 83 -1.88 15.84 -13.99
C SER A 83 -3.15 16.60 -14.38
N LEU A 84 -3.79 17.29 -13.42
CA LEU A 84 -5.02 18.04 -13.64
C LEU A 84 -4.87 19.31 -14.51
N SER A 85 -3.78 20.07 -14.40
CA SER A 85 -3.65 21.35 -15.12
C SER A 85 -2.75 21.31 -16.35
N CYS A 86 -1.70 20.49 -16.33
CA CYS A 86 -0.66 20.47 -17.37
C CYS A 86 -0.86 19.33 -18.38
N HIS A 87 -1.42 18.20 -17.94
CA HIS A 87 -1.60 16.99 -18.72
C HIS A 87 -3.07 16.58 -18.88
N ASP A 88 -3.99 17.51 -18.65
CA ASP A 88 -5.42 17.35 -18.96
C ASP A 88 -5.64 16.84 -20.40
N GLY A 89 -6.55 15.89 -20.57
CA GLY A 89 -6.81 15.22 -21.84
C GLY A 89 -5.69 14.31 -22.38
N HIS A 90 -4.60 14.07 -21.64
CA HIS A 90 -3.57 13.10 -22.02
C HIS A 90 -3.85 11.70 -21.45
N GLN A 91 -3.20 10.67 -22.00
CA GLN A 91 -3.15 9.36 -21.36
C GLN A 91 -2.25 9.44 -20.12
N ILE A 92 -2.87 9.37 -18.95
CA ILE A 92 -2.21 9.38 -17.65
C ILE A 92 -2.45 8.04 -16.96
N VAL A 93 -1.42 7.55 -16.26
CA VAL A 93 -1.52 6.43 -15.33
C VAL A 93 -1.21 6.95 -13.93
N GLU A 94 -2.14 6.74 -13.00
CA GLU A 94 -1.89 6.97 -11.58
C GLU A 94 -0.87 5.95 -11.05
N LEU A 95 0.09 6.41 -10.24
CA LEU A 95 1.11 5.56 -9.63
C LEU A 95 0.98 5.51 -8.10
N TRP A 96 -0.15 6.01 -7.57
CA TRP A 96 -0.41 6.18 -6.14
C TRP A 96 0.70 7.01 -5.46
N THR A 97 0.81 6.92 -4.13
CA THR A 97 1.91 7.57 -3.40
C THR A 97 3.27 6.98 -3.77
N LYS A 98 4.22 7.84 -4.14
CA LYS A 98 5.66 7.50 -4.27
C LYS A 98 6.53 8.25 -3.25
N ARG A 99 7.62 7.61 -2.84
CA ARG A 99 8.55 8.08 -1.82
C ARG A 99 9.72 8.89 -2.36
N ASN A 100 10.16 9.91 -1.60
CA ASN A 100 11.29 10.80 -1.93
C ASN A 100 11.25 11.27 -3.40
N PHE A 101 10.06 11.69 -3.87
CA PHE A 101 9.82 12.06 -5.26
C PHE A 101 9.59 13.57 -5.38
N ARG A 102 9.97 14.16 -6.52
CA ARG A 102 9.77 15.58 -6.86
C ARG A 102 9.23 15.72 -8.29
N CYS A 103 8.20 16.54 -8.48
CA CYS A 103 7.43 16.61 -9.73
C CYS A 103 8.27 17.05 -10.96
N ASP A 104 8.43 16.17 -11.94
CA ASP A 104 9.21 16.39 -13.18
C ASP A 104 8.52 17.29 -14.20
N CYS A 105 7.20 17.48 -14.13
CA CYS A 105 6.40 18.18 -15.16
C CYS A 105 7.10 19.44 -15.71
N GLY A 106 7.40 19.47 -17.00
CA GLY A 106 8.05 20.62 -17.67
C GLY A 106 9.54 20.83 -17.34
N ASN A 107 10.26 19.79 -16.90
CA ASN A 107 11.72 19.75 -16.93
C ASN A 107 12.23 19.18 -18.29
N SER A 108 13.54 18.90 -18.43
CA SER A 108 14.14 18.51 -19.73
C SER A 108 13.49 17.27 -20.38
N LYS A 109 12.84 16.43 -19.58
CA LYS A 109 12.16 15.20 -20.02
C LYS A 109 10.89 15.47 -20.83
N PHE A 110 10.38 16.70 -20.82
CA PHE A 110 9.19 17.14 -21.53
C PHE A 110 9.51 17.98 -22.79
N GLY A 111 10.78 18.01 -23.22
CA GLY A 111 11.21 18.76 -24.40
C GLY A 111 11.03 20.27 -24.20
N ASP A 112 10.35 20.93 -25.15
CA ASP A 112 10.07 22.37 -25.10
C ASP A 112 8.84 22.73 -24.24
N PHE A 113 8.18 21.76 -23.59
CA PHE A 113 7.03 22.02 -22.72
C PHE A 113 7.46 22.49 -21.32
N TYR A 114 6.78 23.52 -20.81
CA TYR A 114 6.99 24.06 -19.47
C TYR A 114 5.73 23.89 -18.61
N CYS A 115 5.92 23.63 -17.31
CA CYS A 115 4.81 23.51 -16.36
C CYS A 115 4.03 24.83 -16.26
N LYS A 116 2.71 24.77 -16.46
CA LYS A 116 1.81 25.94 -16.40
C LYS A 116 1.72 26.55 -14.99
N ILE A 117 1.99 25.76 -13.94
CA ILE A 117 1.83 26.17 -12.53
C ILE A 117 3.14 26.67 -11.91
N PHE A 118 4.26 25.99 -12.17
CA PHE A 118 5.56 26.34 -11.57
C PHE A 118 6.67 26.37 -12.64
N ALA A 119 7.11 27.58 -12.99
CA ALA A 119 8.24 27.83 -13.86
C ALA A 119 9.58 27.76 -13.11
N GLY A 120 10.68 27.49 -13.83
CA GLY A 120 12.02 27.51 -13.25
C GLY A 120 12.39 26.24 -12.47
N LYS A 121 12.19 25.07 -13.09
CA LYS A 121 12.65 23.78 -12.55
C LYS A 121 14.10 23.50 -12.96
N ASP A 122 14.77 22.71 -12.12
CA ASP A 122 16.03 22.03 -12.43
C ASP A 122 15.80 21.14 -13.67
N ALA A 123 16.84 20.97 -14.51
CA ALA A 123 16.72 20.18 -15.73
C ALA A 123 16.27 18.74 -15.44
N GLU A 124 16.80 18.12 -14.37
CA GLU A 124 16.46 16.77 -13.94
C GLU A 124 16.43 16.66 -12.41
N ASN A 125 15.47 15.90 -11.88
CA ASN A 125 15.39 15.55 -10.46
C ASN A 125 16.21 14.27 -10.19
N VAL A 126 17.50 14.42 -9.89
CA VAL A 126 18.47 13.30 -9.84
C VAL A 126 18.19 12.22 -8.78
N GLU A 127 17.40 12.50 -7.75
CA GLU A 127 17.01 11.51 -6.73
C GLU A 127 15.70 10.77 -7.05
N ASN A 128 14.95 11.17 -8.08
CA ASN A 128 13.74 10.45 -8.48
C ASN A 128 14.09 9.05 -8.98
N LEU A 129 13.32 8.05 -8.55
CA LEU A 129 13.44 6.67 -9.00
C LEU A 129 12.25 6.29 -9.88
N TYR A 130 12.53 5.54 -10.94
CA TYR A 130 11.56 5.10 -11.94
C TYR A 130 11.63 3.59 -12.09
N ASN A 131 10.52 2.91 -11.84
CA ASN A 131 10.32 1.50 -12.14
C ASN A 131 9.40 1.37 -13.38
N HIS A 132 8.98 0.15 -13.75
CA HIS A 132 8.12 -0.05 -14.92
C HIS A 132 6.67 0.48 -14.78
N ASN A 133 6.22 0.88 -13.58
CA ASN A 133 4.88 1.44 -13.39
C ASN A 133 4.72 2.76 -14.14
N PHE A 134 5.82 3.50 -14.30
CA PHE A 134 5.84 4.72 -15.11
C PHE A 134 5.59 4.47 -16.61
N LYS A 135 5.66 3.21 -17.09
CA LYS A 135 5.21 2.78 -18.42
C LYS A 135 3.79 2.22 -18.43
N GLY A 136 3.10 2.28 -17.29
CA GLY A 136 1.83 1.61 -17.05
C GLY A 136 1.95 0.09 -16.92
N LEU A 137 3.13 -0.45 -16.58
CA LEU A 137 3.35 -1.91 -16.42
C LEU A 137 3.63 -2.27 -14.96
N TYR A 138 3.13 -3.43 -14.53
CA TYR A 138 3.13 -3.85 -13.14
C TYR A 138 3.53 -5.32 -12.98
N CYS A 139 3.98 -5.66 -11.77
CA CYS A 139 4.25 -7.02 -11.33
C CYS A 139 5.37 -7.73 -12.13
N THR A 140 5.80 -8.91 -11.69
CA THR A 140 6.78 -9.72 -12.43
C THR A 140 6.28 -10.20 -13.79
N CYS A 141 4.96 -10.15 -14.04
CA CYS A 141 4.38 -10.45 -15.35
C CYS A 141 4.51 -9.30 -16.37
N GLY A 142 4.76 -8.06 -15.91
CA GLY A 142 4.92 -6.90 -16.79
C GLY A 142 3.67 -6.54 -17.60
N ARG A 143 2.48 -6.83 -17.05
CA ARG A 143 1.18 -6.50 -17.67
C ARG A 143 0.71 -5.09 -17.27
N PRO A 144 -0.14 -4.45 -18.09
CA PRO A 144 -0.77 -3.20 -17.70
C PRO A 144 -1.85 -3.39 -16.62
N TYR A 145 -2.28 -2.30 -16.00
CA TYR A 145 -3.43 -2.25 -15.11
C TYR A 145 -4.31 -1.04 -15.43
N PRO A 146 -5.64 -1.20 -15.62
CA PRO A 146 -6.33 -2.48 -15.76
C PRO A 146 -5.79 -3.29 -16.95
N ASP A 147 -5.78 -4.62 -16.82
CA ASP A 147 -5.29 -5.54 -17.85
C ASP A 147 -6.42 -5.82 -18.87
N PRO A 148 -6.32 -5.39 -20.14
CA PRO A 148 -7.40 -5.57 -21.12
C PRO A 148 -7.58 -7.03 -21.54
N ASP A 149 -6.63 -7.92 -21.23
CA ASP A 149 -6.73 -9.36 -21.48
C ASP A 149 -7.22 -10.14 -20.24
N ALA A 150 -7.53 -9.47 -19.12
CA ALA A 150 -8.04 -10.10 -17.90
C ALA A 150 -9.59 -10.15 -17.89
N VAL A 151 -10.14 -11.28 -17.46
CA VAL A 151 -11.59 -11.48 -17.32
C VAL A 151 -12.15 -10.73 -16.10
N GLU A 152 -11.37 -10.66 -15.03
CA GLU A 152 -11.65 -9.91 -13.81
C GLU A 152 -10.35 -9.22 -13.37
N GLN A 153 -10.44 -7.96 -12.92
CA GLN A 153 -9.30 -7.23 -12.39
C GLN A 153 -9.08 -7.64 -10.93
N GLY A 154 -8.00 -8.38 -10.67
CA GLY A 154 -7.61 -8.77 -9.31
C GLY A 154 -7.06 -7.60 -8.49
N GLU A 155 -7.14 -7.71 -7.16
CA GLU A 155 -6.42 -6.82 -6.25
C GLU A 155 -4.91 -6.95 -6.45
N MET A 156 -4.19 -5.83 -6.34
CA MET A 156 -2.73 -5.81 -6.37
C MET A 156 -2.17 -5.29 -5.05
N ILE A 157 -1.02 -5.81 -4.64
CA ILE A 157 -0.32 -5.42 -3.41
C ILE A 157 0.97 -4.64 -3.71
N GLN A 158 1.11 -3.44 -3.14
CA GLN A 158 2.33 -2.62 -3.31
C GLN A 158 3.46 -3.12 -2.41
N CYS A 159 4.65 -3.34 -2.98
CA CYS A 159 5.86 -3.57 -2.20
C CYS A 159 6.38 -2.26 -1.59
N CYS A 160 6.50 -2.17 -0.26
CA CYS A 160 6.95 -0.97 0.44
C CYS A 160 8.43 -0.60 0.22
N LEU A 161 9.20 -1.41 -0.54
CA LEU A 161 10.61 -1.15 -0.85
C LEU A 161 10.86 -0.67 -2.29
N CYS A 162 10.25 -1.31 -3.29
CA CYS A 162 10.41 -0.92 -4.71
C CYS A 162 9.21 -0.15 -5.26
N GLU A 163 8.15 0.01 -4.46
CA GLU A 163 6.89 0.69 -4.78
C GLU A 163 6.21 0.17 -6.05
N ASP A 164 6.54 -1.06 -6.45
CA ASP A 164 5.91 -1.82 -7.53
C ASP A 164 4.71 -2.60 -6.97
N TRP A 165 3.72 -2.84 -7.82
CA TRP A 165 2.48 -3.54 -7.48
C TRP A 165 2.54 -4.98 -8.00
N PHE A 166 2.02 -5.93 -7.22
CA PHE A 166 2.06 -7.35 -7.54
C PHE A 166 0.68 -7.99 -7.46
N HIS A 167 0.34 -8.84 -8.42
CA HIS A 167 -0.80 -9.76 -8.32
C HIS A 167 -0.50 -10.84 -7.28
N GLU A 168 -1.52 -11.34 -6.56
CA GLU A 168 -1.35 -12.31 -5.47
C GLU A 168 -0.72 -13.64 -5.96
N GLU A 169 -1.11 -14.10 -7.16
CA GLU A 169 -0.62 -15.32 -7.80
C GLU A 169 0.87 -15.25 -8.20
N HIS A 170 1.37 -14.03 -8.40
CA HIS A 170 2.74 -13.76 -8.83
C HIS A 170 3.71 -13.48 -7.67
N LEU A 171 3.25 -13.58 -6.42
CA LEU A 171 4.09 -13.43 -5.22
C LEU A 171 5.10 -14.56 -5.03
N GLY A 172 4.84 -15.73 -5.62
CA GLY A 172 5.67 -16.92 -5.48
C GLY A 172 5.57 -17.56 -4.09
N LEU A 173 4.36 -17.53 -3.50
CA LEU A 173 4.00 -18.30 -2.31
C LEU A 173 3.94 -19.80 -2.66
N GLU A 174 4.34 -20.66 -1.74
CA GLU A 174 4.10 -22.10 -1.87
C GLU A 174 2.64 -22.43 -1.51
N LEU A 175 2.11 -23.59 -1.93
CA LEU A 175 0.72 -23.99 -1.63
C LEU A 175 0.42 -24.14 -0.13
N SER A 176 1.44 -24.12 0.73
CA SER A 176 1.31 -24.10 2.19
C SER A 176 1.52 -22.72 2.83
N ASP A 177 1.94 -21.72 2.05
CA ASP A 177 2.16 -20.34 2.51
C ASP A 177 0.84 -19.55 2.36
N GLU A 178 -0.09 -19.67 3.32
CA GLU A 178 -1.35 -18.90 3.33
C GLU A 178 -1.09 -17.39 3.33
N PHE A 179 -1.80 -16.67 2.47
CA PHE A 179 -1.78 -15.20 2.47
C PHE A 179 -2.41 -14.69 3.78
N PRO A 180 -1.75 -13.82 4.57
CA PRO A 180 -2.22 -13.53 5.93
C PRO A 180 -3.48 -12.64 5.95
N ARG A 181 -4.66 -13.28 5.95
CA ARG A 181 -5.98 -12.67 6.13
C ARG A 181 -6.70 -13.28 7.35
N ASP A 182 -7.70 -12.59 7.89
CA ASP A 182 -8.61 -13.13 8.92
C ASP A 182 -9.82 -13.86 8.31
N ASP A 183 -10.84 -14.18 9.14
CA ASP A 183 -12.02 -14.94 8.70
C ASP A 183 -12.95 -14.10 7.80
N GLU A 184 -12.85 -12.79 7.90
CA GLU A 184 -13.56 -11.79 7.11
C GLU A 184 -12.85 -11.49 5.77
N GLY A 185 -11.58 -11.91 5.62
CA GLY A 185 -10.75 -11.70 4.43
C GLY A 185 -9.83 -10.47 4.50
N GLU A 186 -9.83 -9.77 5.64
CA GLU A 186 -9.05 -8.55 5.87
C GLU A 186 -7.57 -8.86 6.09
N PRO A 187 -6.63 -8.04 5.59
CA PRO A 187 -5.20 -8.30 5.72
C PRO A 187 -4.68 -8.14 7.17
N LEU A 188 -3.99 -9.17 7.66
CA LEU A 188 -3.36 -9.22 8.99
C LEU A 188 -1.98 -8.54 9.05
N TYR A 189 -1.52 -7.94 7.95
CA TYR A 189 -0.24 -7.25 7.81
C TYR A 189 -0.44 -5.75 7.51
N GLU A 190 0.59 -4.93 7.75
CA GLU A 190 0.65 -3.49 7.47
C GLU A 190 1.45 -3.17 6.20
N ASP A 191 2.54 -3.89 5.96
CA ASP A 191 3.39 -3.71 4.78
C ASP A 191 3.77 -5.06 4.15
N PHE A 192 4.11 -5.01 2.87
CA PHE A 192 4.58 -6.16 2.12
C PHE A 192 5.92 -5.88 1.43
N ILE A 193 6.82 -6.87 1.44
CA ILE A 193 8.08 -6.86 0.72
C ILE A 193 8.10 -8.02 -0.27
N CYS A 194 8.25 -7.72 -1.56
CA CYS A 194 8.27 -8.72 -2.61
C CYS A 194 9.52 -9.61 -2.57
N LYS A 195 9.46 -10.75 -3.27
CA LYS A 195 10.53 -11.75 -3.32
C LYS A 195 11.92 -11.16 -3.58
N ALA A 196 12.07 -10.32 -4.60
CA ALA A 196 13.35 -9.69 -4.93
C ALA A 196 13.85 -8.72 -3.83
N CYS A 197 12.95 -7.91 -3.27
CA CYS A 197 13.29 -6.98 -2.20
C CYS A 197 13.60 -7.68 -0.87
N SER A 198 13.11 -8.92 -0.67
CA SER A 198 13.40 -9.73 0.52
C SER A 198 14.88 -10.10 0.67
N GLU A 199 15.66 -10.10 -0.42
CA GLU A 199 17.10 -10.34 -0.40
C GLU A 199 17.87 -9.13 0.12
N VAL A 200 17.46 -7.91 -0.26
CA VAL A 200 17.98 -6.66 0.31
C VAL A 200 17.61 -6.55 1.79
N CYS A 201 16.38 -6.93 2.12
CA CYS A 201 15.82 -6.90 3.47
C CYS A 201 15.98 -8.21 4.24
N PHE A 202 17.00 -9.02 3.93
CA PHE A 202 17.21 -10.34 4.55
C PHE A 202 17.23 -10.29 6.09
N PHE A 203 17.72 -9.18 6.66
CA PHE A 203 17.83 -8.95 8.09
C PHE A 203 16.47 -8.94 8.80
N LEU A 204 15.36 -8.71 8.09
CA LEU A 204 14.01 -8.79 8.66
C LEU A 204 13.67 -10.22 9.14
N LYS A 205 14.23 -11.25 8.48
CA LYS A 205 14.11 -12.65 8.89
C LYS A 205 14.82 -12.96 10.22
N LEU A 206 15.64 -12.05 10.74
CA LEU A 206 16.39 -12.19 12.00
C LEU A 206 15.66 -11.63 13.23
N TYR A 207 14.57 -10.85 13.04
CA TYR A 207 13.74 -10.42 14.17
C TYR A 207 12.80 -11.56 14.63
N PRO A 208 12.34 -11.53 15.89
CA PRO A 208 11.28 -12.42 16.38
C PRO A 208 10.01 -12.35 15.51
N GLY A 209 9.10 -13.31 15.69
CA GLY A 209 7.81 -13.36 14.98
C GLY A 209 6.98 -12.08 15.07
N VAL A 210 7.24 -11.22 16.05
CA VAL A 210 6.66 -9.87 16.20
C VAL A 210 6.74 -9.00 14.95
N VAL A 211 7.71 -9.22 14.04
CA VAL A 211 7.87 -8.42 12.78
C VAL A 211 7.09 -9.00 11.60
N ARG A 212 6.63 -10.25 11.66
CA ARG A 212 5.95 -10.92 10.54
C ARG A 212 4.48 -11.17 10.86
N ALA A 213 3.61 -10.94 9.88
CA ALA A 213 2.27 -11.52 9.93
C ALA A 213 2.37 -13.02 9.63
N SER A 214 1.62 -13.83 10.37
CA SER A 214 1.46 -15.26 10.13
C SER A 214 0.00 -15.54 9.81
N GLY A 215 -0.27 -16.31 8.75
CA GLY A 215 -1.57 -16.95 8.56
C GLY A 215 -1.89 -17.93 9.70
N LYS A 216 -3.13 -18.41 9.75
CA LYS A 216 -3.55 -19.37 10.77
C LYS A 216 -2.72 -20.65 10.63
N GLN A 217 -2.07 -21.07 11.71
CA GLN A 217 -1.55 -22.44 11.74
C GLN A 217 -2.75 -23.40 11.86
N PRO A 218 -2.84 -24.47 11.06
CA PRO A 218 -3.84 -25.50 11.29
C PRO A 218 -3.62 -26.08 12.69
N ASP A 219 -4.64 -25.93 13.53
CA ASP A 219 -4.53 -26.20 14.97
C ASP A 219 -4.20 -27.68 15.20
N ALA A 220 -3.06 -27.95 15.83
CA ALA A 220 -2.57 -29.30 16.03
C ALA A 220 -3.40 -29.98 17.11
N THR A 221 -4.43 -30.72 16.71
CA THR A 221 -5.33 -31.46 17.61
C THR A 221 -4.55 -32.47 18.46
N VAL A 222 -4.27 -32.08 19.71
CA VAL A 222 -3.64 -32.94 20.71
C VAL A 222 -4.67 -33.97 21.20
N GLU A 223 -4.76 -35.11 20.52
CA GLU A 223 -5.53 -36.25 21.02
C GLU A 223 -4.88 -36.86 22.27
N VAL A 224 -5.38 -36.47 23.45
CA VAL A 224 -5.06 -37.13 24.72
C VAL A 224 -5.94 -38.38 24.88
N SER A 225 -5.42 -39.52 24.41
CA SER A 225 -6.05 -40.84 24.62
C SER A 225 -5.25 -41.67 25.62
N LYS A 226 -5.81 -41.91 26.83
CA LYS A 226 -5.10 -42.57 27.93
C LYS A 226 -5.81 -43.85 28.42
N GLY A 227 -5.24 -45.00 28.11
CA GLY A 227 -5.53 -46.31 28.73
C GLY A 227 -6.32 -47.31 27.86
N LYS A 228 -6.25 -48.63 28.09
CA LYS A 228 -5.40 -49.40 29.03
C LYS A 228 -5.49 -50.93 28.72
N GLY A 229 -4.36 -51.61 28.50
CA GLY A 229 -4.19 -53.00 28.98
C GLY A 229 -3.95 -54.16 27.99
N VAL A 230 -2.84 -54.89 28.27
CA VAL A 230 -2.72 -56.38 28.32
C VAL A 230 -2.50 -57.18 27.01
N LEU A 231 -1.22 -57.60 26.82
CA LEU A 231 -0.68 -58.92 26.33
C LEU A 231 -1.17 -59.46 24.95
N GLU A 232 -0.42 -60.26 24.16
CA GLU A 232 0.74 -61.12 24.42
C GLU A 232 1.52 -61.49 23.12
N ALA A 233 2.71 -62.08 23.26
CA ALA A 233 3.39 -63.04 22.36
C ALA A 233 3.81 -62.69 20.89
N MET A 234 5.14 -62.74 20.69
CA MET A 234 5.92 -63.05 19.46
C MET A 234 6.19 -64.59 19.38
N PRO A 235 6.93 -65.20 18.41
CA PRO A 235 7.42 -64.84 17.05
C PRO A 235 7.20 -66.06 16.07
N PRO A 236 8.12 -66.61 15.21
CA PRO A 236 9.33 -66.13 14.47
C PRO A 236 9.47 -66.59 12.98
N MET A 237 10.61 -66.20 12.36
CA MET A 237 11.33 -66.86 11.22
C MET A 237 10.72 -66.75 9.80
N SER A 238 11.48 -66.75 8.70
CA SER A 238 12.94 -66.75 8.40
C SER A 238 13.16 -65.90 7.11
N ASP A 239 14.34 -65.58 6.54
CA ASP A 239 15.61 -66.30 6.42
C ASP A 239 16.82 -65.37 6.22
N ALA A 240 18.03 -65.92 6.39
CA ALA A 240 19.29 -65.22 6.18
C ALA A 240 19.75 -65.20 4.70
N PHE A 241 20.71 -64.34 4.35
CA PHE A 241 22.08 -64.81 4.05
C PHE A 241 23.09 -63.64 4.08
N SER A 242 24.35 -63.96 4.36
CA SER A 242 25.42 -63.03 4.78
C SER A 242 26.54 -62.87 3.74
N HIS A 243 27.59 -62.14 4.14
CA HIS A 243 28.98 -62.14 3.62
C HIS A 243 29.32 -61.11 2.52
N SER A 244 30.51 -60.48 2.49
CA SER A 244 31.60 -60.30 3.48
C SER A 244 32.56 -59.21 2.95
N SER A 245 33.24 -58.45 3.82
CA SER A 245 34.41 -57.62 3.44
C SER A 245 35.65 -58.49 3.12
N PRO A 246 36.75 -57.91 2.59
CA PRO A 246 37.86 -57.62 3.51
C PRO A 246 38.67 -56.33 3.22
N LYS A 247 39.53 -56.00 4.19
CA LYS A 247 40.53 -54.90 4.22
C LYS A 247 41.90 -55.36 3.67
N ILE A 248 42.87 -54.44 3.63
CA ILE A 248 44.26 -54.50 4.18
C ILE A 248 45.03 -53.31 3.55
N ASP A 249 45.41 -52.27 4.31
CA ASP A 249 46.66 -52.06 5.10
C ASP A 249 47.93 -51.92 4.20
N ASP A 250 49.02 -51.20 4.53
CA ASP A 250 49.53 -50.74 5.84
C ASP A 250 50.63 -49.65 5.68
N ALA A 251 51.09 -49.11 6.83
CA ALA A 251 52.46 -48.67 7.15
C ALA A 251 53.02 -47.30 6.65
N LYS A 252 53.83 -46.53 7.43
CA LYS A 252 54.13 -46.50 8.90
C LYS A 252 55.02 -45.27 9.25
N ALA A 253 55.09 -44.94 10.56
CA ALA A 253 56.15 -44.21 11.29
C ALA A 253 56.00 -42.66 11.43
N THR A 254 56.40 -41.98 12.54
CA THR A 254 56.92 -42.47 13.85
C THR A 254 56.78 -41.46 15.03
N ILE A 255 56.29 -41.97 16.17
CA ILE A 255 56.62 -41.74 17.61
C ILE A 255 57.04 -40.33 18.13
N SER A 256 56.25 -39.78 19.07
CA SER A 256 56.58 -39.58 20.53
C SER A 256 55.61 -38.59 21.21
N ASP A 257 55.36 -38.58 22.53
CA ASP A 257 55.07 -39.64 23.50
C ASP A 257 54.38 -38.96 24.73
N GLY A 258 53.44 -39.61 25.45
CA GLY A 258 52.81 -39.03 26.67
C GLY A 258 51.30 -39.23 26.86
N LYS A 259 50.95 -40.11 27.81
CA LYS A 259 49.59 -40.35 28.40
C LYS A 259 49.04 -39.12 29.15
N GLU A 260 47.77 -39.00 29.56
CA GLU A 260 46.69 -39.98 29.87
C GLU A 260 45.30 -39.29 29.67
N LEU A 261 44.35 -39.85 28.90
CA LEU A 261 43.13 -40.59 29.34
C LEU A 261 42.28 -39.85 30.41
N LEU A 262 40.97 -39.57 30.30
CA LEU A 262 39.83 -39.86 29.39
C LEU A 262 39.02 -38.54 29.21
N GLN A 263 38.08 -38.28 28.30
CA GLN A 263 37.40 -38.92 27.14
C GLN A 263 36.92 -37.74 26.23
N GLY A 264 36.22 -37.80 25.09
CA GLY A 264 35.46 -38.83 24.36
C GLY A 264 33.94 -38.50 24.41
N GLU A 265 33.23 -38.06 23.34
CA GLU A 265 33.53 -37.83 21.91
C GLU A 265 32.64 -36.65 21.41
N ASN A 266 33.11 -35.69 20.58
CA ASN A 266 33.08 -35.61 19.09
C ASN A 266 31.64 -35.61 18.46
N CYS A 267 31.28 -34.83 17.41
CA CYS A 267 32.09 -34.24 16.33
C CYS A 267 31.46 -32.99 15.60
N ASP A 268 32.37 -32.16 15.06
CA ASP A 268 32.41 -31.38 13.80
C ASP A 268 31.32 -30.40 13.26
N ASN A 269 31.83 -29.18 13.02
CA ASN A 269 31.63 -28.26 11.87
C ASN A 269 30.25 -27.64 11.52
N SER A 270 30.07 -26.36 11.91
CA SER A 270 30.16 -25.24 10.94
C SER A 270 29.95 -23.83 11.54
N LYS A 271 30.48 -22.82 10.81
CA LYS A 271 30.28 -21.36 10.90
C LYS A 271 30.85 -20.62 12.13
N VAL A 272 32.00 -19.99 11.87
CA VAL A 272 32.48 -18.80 12.58
C VAL A 272 31.44 -17.68 12.44
N LEU A 273 30.78 -17.30 13.54
CA LEU A 273 29.92 -16.13 13.62
C LEU A 273 30.67 -15.04 14.41
N SER A 274 31.30 -14.11 13.70
CA SER A 274 32.16 -13.08 14.32
C SER A 274 31.36 -12.16 15.24
N GLN A 275 31.66 -12.21 16.54
CA GLN A 275 31.09 -11.28 17.53
C GLN A 275 31.53 -9.85 17.25
N CYS A 276 30.60 -8.90 17.43
CA CYS A 276 30.88 -7.47 17.28
C CYS A 276 31.77 -6.99 18.43
N THR A 277 32.98 -6.52 18.13
CA THR A 277 33.85 -5.85 19.11
C THR A 277 33.40 -4.40 19.33
N SER A 278 33.63 -3.91 20.55
CA SER A 278 32.94 -2.74 21.11
C SER A 278 33.39 -1.39 20.57
N SER A 279 32.41 -0.52 20.26
CA SER A 279 32.48 0.94 20.46
C SER A 279 31.05 1.50 20.54
N THR A 280 30.78 2.40 21.51
CA THR A 280 29.47 3.06 21.76
C THR A 280 28.26 2.11 21.68
N ASN A 281 28.23 1.11 22.57
CA ASN A 281 27.47 -0.12 22.34
C ASN A 281 26.03 -0.07 22.88
N ILE A 282 25.10 0.52 22.12
CA ILE A 282 23.71 0.04 22.14
C ILE A 282 23.74 -1.38 21.57
N ARG A 283 23.52 -2.38 22.42
CA ARG A 283 23.56 -3.80 22.03
C ARG A 283 22.64 -4.04 20.83
N CYS A 284 23.21 -4.54 19.73
CA CYS A 284 22.44 -4.88 18.53
C CYS A 284 21.34 -5.91 18.86
N LEU A 285 20.08 -5.59 18.55
CA LEU A 285 18.93 -6.47 18.80
C LEU A 285 19.02 -7.77 17.99
N LEU A 286 19.65 -7.72 16.81
CA LEU A 286 19.86 -8.87 15.93
C LEU A 286 20.98 -9.80 16.39
N GLY A 287 21.80 -9.40 17.38
CA GLY A 287 22.94 -10.18 17.87
C GLY A 287 24.10 -10.39 16.87
N VAL A 288 23.96 -9.96 15.62
CA VAL A 288 24.92 -10.15 14.52
C VAL A 288 25.27 -8.83 13.82
N ASN A 289 26.41 -8.79 13.13
CA ASN A 289 26.73 -7.69 12.22
C ASN A 289 26.12 -7.94 10.84
N ILE A 290 25.02 -7.25 10.51
CA ILE A 290 24.35 -7.38 9.21
C ILE A 290 25.14 -6.78 8.04
N VAL A 291 26.11 -5.89 8.28
CA VAL A 291 27.02 -5.37 7.24
C VAL A 291 27.94 -6.48 6.71
N SER A 292 28.37 -7.39 7.60
CA SER A 292 29.25 -8.52 7.24
C SER A 292 28.46 -9.79 6.88
N ALA A 293 27.14 -9.80 7.06
CA ALA A 293 26.30 -10.93 6.71
C ALA A 293 25.89 -10.84 5.23
N SER A 294 26.40 -11.76 4.42
CA SER A 294 25.89 -12.02 3.06
C SER A 294 25.28 -13.43 3.02
N PRO A 295 24.16 -13.68 3.72
CA PRO A 295 23.57 -15.00 3.73
C PRO A 295 22.90 -15.27 2.38
N VAL A 296 23.30 -16.35 1.71
CA VAL A 296 22.52 -16.90 0.59
C VAL A 296 21.25 -17.47 1.19
N LEU A 297 20.17 -16.71 1.08
CA LEU A 297 18.83 -17.09 1.50
C LEU A 297 17.92 -16.98 0.28
N ASP A 298 17.13 -18.00 0.03
CA ASP A 298 16.13 -17.92 -1.01
C ASP A 298 15.15 -16.77 -0.69
N GLY A 299 14.95 -15.92 -1.69
CA GLY A 299 13.98 -14.84 -1.62
C GLY A 299 12.58 -15.43 -1.43
N LYS A 300 11.88 -14.95 -0.40
CA LYS A 300 10.47 -15.24 -0.15
C LYS A 300 9.77 -13.91 0.19
N PRO A 301 8.53 -13.67 -0.25
CA PRO A 301 7.77 -12.50 0.17
C PRO A 301 7.72 -12.40 1.69
N ILE A 302 7.68 -11.16 2.21
CA ILE A 302 7.60 -10.90 3.65
C ILE A 302 6.38 -10.00 3.90
N PHE A 303 5.39 -10.54 4.61
CA PHE A 303 4.28 -9.79 5.17
C PHE A 303 4.67 -9.29 6.56
N LEU A 304 4.57 -7.99 6.78
CA LEU A 304 5.06 -7.31 7.98
C LEU A 304 3.88 -6.93 8.86
N SER A 305 3.98 -7.25 10.15
CA SER A 305 2.94 -6.99 11.15
C SER A 305 2.75 -5.50 11.44
N LYS A 306 1.62 -5.13 12.06
CA LYS A 306 1.36 -3.75 12.51
C LYS A 306 2.45 -3.26 13.49
N ASN A 307 2.98 -2.07 13.23
CA ASN A 307 4.08 -1.39 13.94
C ASN A 307 5.46 -2.08 13.83
N TRP A 308 5.69 -2.93 12.83
CA TRP A 308 6.97 -3.64 12.65
C TRP A 308 8.21 -2.69 12.61
N ARG A 309 8.04 -1.45 12.13
CA ARG A 309 9.08 -0.41 12.08
C ARG A 309 9.68 -0.09 13.47
N ASP A 310 8.91 -0.25 14.55
CA ASP A 310 9.39 -0.03 15.93
C ASP A 310 10.35 -1.12 16.43
N ALA A 311 10.27 -2.34 15.89
CA ALA A 311 11.17 -3.42 16.25
C ALA A 311 12.59 -3.24 15.68
N LEU A 312 12.77 -2.34 14.70
CA LEU A 312 14.02 -2.19 13.96
C LEU A 312 15.16 -1.63 14.83
N CYS A 313 16.30 -2.32 14.79
CA CYS A 313 17.48 -1.96 15.55
C CYS A 313 18.14 -0.68 15.02
N LYS A 314 18.34 0.30 15.89
CA LYS A 314 18.95 1.61 15.57
C LYS A 314 20.40 1.72 16.07
N CYS A 315 21.13 0.60 16.21
CA CYS A 315 22.56 0.61 16.54
C CYS A 315 23.40 1.05 15.33
N SER A 316 24.63 1.54 15.55
CA SER A 316 25.46 2.10 14.48
C SER A 316 25.66 1.16 13.28
N ASN A 317 25.90 -0.13 13.52
CA ASN A 317 26.07 -1.12 12.44
C ASN A 317 24.79 -1.31 11.61
N CYS A 318 23.61 -1.25 12.23
CA CYS A 318 22.33 -1.37 11.53
C CYS A 318 22.02 -0.08 10.76
N LEU A 319 22.23 1.09 11.37
CA LEU A 319 22.11 2.39 10.70
C LEU A 319 23.05 2.50 9.49
N GLU A 320 24.29 2.05 9.62
CA GLU A 320 25.25 2.01 8.52
C GLU A 320 24.72 1.12 7.38
N PHE A 321 24.27 -0.11 7.67
CA PHE A 321 23.68 -1.00 6.68
C PHE A 321 22.48 -0.36 5.97
N TYR A 322 21.54 0.25 6.70
CA TYR A 322 20.36 0.87 6.09
C TYR A 322 20.72 2.04 5.17
N ASN A 323 21.70 2.86 5.55
CA ASN A 323 22.20 3.94 4.70
C ASN A 323 22.95 3.40 3.47
N GLN A 324 23.85 2.42 3.64
CA GLN A 324 24.57 1.77 2.53
C GLN A 324 23.63 1.14 1.50
N LYS A 325 22.51 0.55 1.95
CA LYS A 325 21.47 -0.04 1.09
C LYS A 325 20.41 0.96 0.61
N ARG A 326 20.46 2.23 1.04
CA ARG A 326 19.44 3.27 0.79
C ARG A 326 18.03 2.91 1.27
N ILE A 327 17.93 2.15 2.36
CA ILE A 327 16.67 1.71 2.99
C ILE A 327 16.47 2.33 4.39
N ALA A 328 17.15 3.43 4.69
CA ALA A 328 17.01 4.15 5.96
C ALA A 328 15.56 4.62 6.24
N PHE A 329 14.77 4.81 5.18
CA PHE A 329 13.34 5.13 5.25
C PHE A 329 12.49 4.08 5.98
N LEU A 330 12.94 2.83 6.09
CA LEU A 330 12.24 1.80 6.87
C LEU A 330 12.16 2.14 8.37
N LEU A 331 13.01 3.07 8.86
CA LEU A 331 12.98 3.58 10.22
C LEU A 331 12.04 4.78 10.42
N ASP A 332 11.56 5.38 9.33
CA ASP A 332 10.64 6.52 9.36
C ASP A 332 9.19 6.01 9.42
N LYS A 333 8.45 6.46 10.44
CA LYS A 333 7.04 6.10 10.63
C LYS A 333 6.11 6.89 9.72
N GLU A 334 6.46 8.15 9.45
CA GLU A 334 5.71 9.08 8.61
C GLU A 334 5.75 8.69 7.13
N ASP A 335 6.55 7.67 6.79
CA ASP A 335 6.75 7.13 5.45
C ASP A 335 6.06 5.75 5.27
N SER A 336 5.08 5.50 6.13
CA SER A 336 4.05 4.46 5.99
C SER A 336 2.85 4.99 5.18
N ILE A 337 2.06 4.07 4.63
CA ILE A 337 0.79 4.41 3.96
C ILE A 337 -0.24 4.90 5.00
N VAL A 338 -0.28 4.28 6.17
CA VAL A 338 -1.18 4.64 7.28
C VAL A 338 -1.00 6.09 7.73
N GLU A 339 0.24 6.58 7.87
CA GLU A 339 0.48 7.99 8.22
C GLU A 339 0.15 8.95 7.06
N TYR A 340 0.33 8.53 5.80
CA TYR A 340 -0.07 9.31 4.62
C TYR A 340 -1.60 9.49 4.53
N GLU A 341 -2.36 8.40 4.70
CA GLU A 341 -3.83 8.42 4.76
C GLU A 341 -4.35 9.24 5.95
N LYS A 342 -3.71 9.13 7.12
CA LYS A 342 -4.03 9.93 8.30
C LYS A 342 -3.78 11.42 8.08
N MET A 343 -2.69 11.80 7.40
CA MET A 343 -2.45 13.18 6.97
C MET A 343 -3.49 13.67 5.96
N ALA A 344 -3.99 12.79 5.08
CA ALA A 344 -5.10 13.14 4.18
C ALA A 344 -6.39 13.44 4.95
N LYS A 345 -6.78 12.56 5.89
CA LYS A 345 -7.96 12.77 6.76
C LYS A 345 -7.86 14.07 7.56
N GLN A 346 -6.70 14.35 8.16
CA GLN A 346 -6.47 15.62 8.85
C GLN A 346 -6.66 16.84 7.93
N LYS A 347 -6.10 16.81 6.71
CA LYS A 347 -6.31 17.90 5.74
C LYS A 347 -7.78 18.04 5.32
N ARG A 348 -8.53 16.94 5.17
CA ARG A 348 -9.98 17.00 4.89
C ARG A 348 -10.72 17.72 6.02
N GLU A 349 -10.45 17.34 7.27
CA GLU A 349 -11.02 18.01 8.45
C GLU A 349 -10.66 19.51 8.52
N GLU A 350 -9.41 19.86 8.23
CA GLU A 350 -8.94 21.25 8.17
C GLU A 350 -9.67 22.05 7.06
N LYS A 351 -9.81 21.49 5.84
CA LYS A 351 -10.54 22.12 4.72
C LYS A 351 -12.03 22.32 5.04
N LEU A 352 -12.69 21.35 5.68
CA LEU A 352 -14.10 21.47 6.07
C LEU A 352 -14.30 22.61 7.08
N GLN A 353 -13.43 22.73 8.08
CA GLN A 353 -13.43 23.85 9.03
C GLN A 353 -13.14 25.20 8.36
N GLU A 354 -12.21 25.24 7.39
CA GLU A 354 -11.94 26.44 6.60
C GLU A 354 -13.13 26.86 5.73
N ALA A 355 -13.85 25.89 5.14
CA ALA A 355 -15.05 26.14 4.34
C ALA A 355 -16.20 26.71 5.19
N GLU A 356 -16.53 26.08 6.31
CA GLU A 356 -17.51 26.60 7.28
C GLU A 356 -17.14 28.03 7.74
N GLY A 357 -15.85 28.26 8.06
CA GLY A 357 -15.33 29.58 8.41
C GLY A 357 -15.46 30.60 7.28
N ALA A 358 -15.22 30.20 6.04
CA ALA A 358 -15.35 31.06 4.86
C ALA A 358 -16.82 31.43 4.59
N GLU A 359 -17.76 30.51 4.74
CA GLU A 359 -19.20 30.77 4.61
C GLU A 359 -19.70 31.75 5.69
N VAL A 360 -19.32 31.53 6.95
CA VAL A 360 -19.64 32.44 8.06
C VAL A 360 -19.04 33.83 7.82
N ASN A 361 -17.81 33.91 7.32
CA ASN A 361 -17.16 35.19 7.00
C ASN A 361 -17.82 35.90 5.80
N PHE A 362 -18.15 35.17 4.73
CA PHE A 362 -18.92 35.69 3.60
C PHE A 362 -20.25 36.27 4.08
N PHE A 363 -21.02 35.48 4.85
CA PHE A 363 -22.29 35.92 5.39
C PHE A 363 -22.12 37.15 6.28
N ASN A 364 -21.12 37.18 7.18
CA ASN A 364 -20.86 38.31 8.06
C ASN A 364 -20.53 39.63 7.32
N ASN A 365 -19.86 39.56 6.17
CA ASN A 365 -19.48 40.73 5.38
C ASN A 365 -20.65 41.40 4.61
N LEU A 366 -21.80 40.72 4.49
CA LEU A 366 -22.98 41.28 3.82
C LEU A 366 -23.69 42.35 4.66
N GLY A 367 -24.34 43.30 3.98
CA GLY A 367 -25.25 44.26 4.58
C GLY A 367 -26.49 43.61 5.17
N HIS A 368 -27.18 44.29 6.09
CA HIS A 368 -28.38 43.75 6.75
C HIS A 368 -29.49 43.36 5.77
N VAL A 369 -29.70 44.14 4.70
CA VAL A 369 -30.72 43.86 3.68
C VAL A 369 -30.36 42.57 2.92
N GLU A 370 -29.13 42.49 2.41
CA GLU A 370 -28.61 41.32 1.67
C GLU A 370 -28.69 40.03 2.50
N LYS A 371 -28.32 40.10 3.80
CA LYS A 371 -28.47 38.98 4.75
C LYS A 371 -29.92 38.48 4.86
N VAL A 372 -30.87 39.41 5.00
CA VAL A 372 -32.30 39.06 5.12
C VAL A 372 -32.83 38.49 3.81
N GLU A 373 -32.45 39.05 2.66
CA GLU A 373 -32.85 38.54 1.34
C GLU A 373 -32.32 37.13 1.09
N ILE A 374 -31.05 36.85 1.42
CA ILE A 374 -30.47 35.50 1.30
C ILE A 374 -31.15 34.51 2.25
N LEU A 375 -31.31 34.86 3.54
CA LEU A 375 -31.96 33.96 4.52
C LEU A 375 -33.40 33.63 4.11
N ASN A 376 -34.19 34.62 3.71
CA ASN A 376 -35.54 34.40 3.21
C ASN A 376 -35.53 33.55 1.92
N GLY A 377 -34.57 33.79 1.02
CA GLY A 377 -34.41 32.98 -0.20
C GLY A 377 -34.06 31.52 0.06
N ILE A 378 -33.24 31.23 1.07
CA ILE A 378 -32.91 29.87 1.55
C ILE A 378 -34.13 29.24 2.22
N GLU A 379 -34.87 29.98 3.03
CA GLU A 379 -36.09 29.48 3.68
C GLU A 379 -37.19 29.15 2.65
N GLU A 380 -37.45 30.02 1.67
CA GLU A 380 -38.33 29.76 0.54
C GLU A 380 -37.96 28.47 -0.21
N MET A 381 -36.66 28.27 -0.45
CA MET A 381 -36.14 27.09 -1.16
C MET A 381 -36.31 25.81 -0.32
N LYS A 382 -35.94 25.86 0.97
CA LYS A 382 -36.08 24.76 1.93
C LYS A 382 -37.53 24.31 2.10
N ASP A 383 -38.45 25.25 2.31
CA ASP A 383 -39.88 24.95 2.50
C ASP A 383 -40.54 24.52 1.19
N GLY A 384 -40.13 25.11 0.06
CA GLY A 384 -40.53 24.65 -1.26
C GLY A 384 -40.10 23.20 -1.52
N PHE A 385 -38.82 22.88 -1.28
CA PHE A 385 -38.26 21.54 -1.50
C PHE A 385 -38.89 20.50 -0.56
N ARG A 386 -39.10 20.85 0.72
CA ARG A 386 -39.87 19.99 1.64
C ARG A 386 -41.28 19.72 1.11
N THR A 387 -42.00 20.76 0.70
CA THR A 387 -43.37 20.61 0.16
C THR A 387 -43.39 19.70 -1.07
N PHE A 388 -42.39 19.85 -1.95
CA PHE A 388 -42.21 19.00 -3.13
C PHE A 388 -42.03 17.53 -2.73
N LEU A 389 -41.08 17.22 -1.85
CA LEU A 389 -40.84 15.86 -1.36
C LEU A 389 -42.05 15.27 -0.60
N GLU A 390 -42.74 16.06 0.23
CA GLU A 390 -43.95 15.62 0.95
C GLU A 390 -45.16 15.39 0.02
N SER A 391 -45.19 16.05 -1.14
CA SER A 391 -46.24 15.88 -2.15
C SER A 391 -45.99 14.74 -3.14
N ALA A 392 -44.76 14.19 -3.17
CA ALA A 392 -44.38 13.10 -4.05
C ALA A 392 -44.98 11.76 -3.56
N ASP A 393 -45.26 10.88 -4.52
CA ASP A 393 -45.73 9.52 -4.27
C ASP A 393 -44.55 8.66 -3.79
N SER A 394 -44.51 8.31 -2.51
CA SER A 394 -43.41 7.53 -1.91
C SER A 394 -43.22 6.12 -2.51
N SER A 395 -44.10 5.68 -3.40
CA SER A 395 -43.94 4.43 -4.17
C SER A 395 -43.26 4.61 -5.53
N LYS A 396 -42.83 5.83 -5.88
CA LYS A 396 -42.23 6.18 -7.17
C LYS A 396 -40.95 6.99 -7.01
N PRO A 397 -39.97 6.81 -7.90
CA PRO A 397 -38.81 7.70 -7.97
C PRO A 397 -39.24 9.10 -8.40
N ILE A 398 -38.49 10.11 -7.91
CA ILE A 398 -38.59 11.48 -8.39
C ILE A 398 -37.79 11.59 -9.68
N THR A 399 -38.41 12.08 -10.76
CA THR A 399 -37.78 12.17 -12.08
C THR A 399 -37.19 13.55 -12.37
N GLU A 400 -36.36 13.66 -13.40
CA GLU A 400 -35.85 14.96 -13.89
C GLU A 400 -37.00 15.95 -14.20
N ALA A 401 -38.11 15.45 -14.76
CA ALA A 401 -39.27 16.25 -15.09
C ALA A 401 -39.94 16.85 -13.84
N ASP A 402 -40.01 16.10 -12.74
CA ASP A 402 -40.55 16.57 -11.46
C ASP A 402 -39.70 17.70 -10.87
N VAL A 403 -38.36 17.56 -10.94
CA VAL A 403 -37.39 18.58 -10.49
C VAL A 403 -37.51 19.85 -11.34
N HIS A 404 -37.60 19.74 -12.67
CA HIS A 404 -37.82 20.89 -13.55
C HIS A 404 -39.16 21.59 -13.27
N GLN A 405 -40.23 20.83 -13.05
CA GLN A 405 -41.54 21.39 -12.68
C GLN A 405 -41.45 22.17 -11.36
N PHE A 406 -40.82 21.61 -10.34
CA PHE A 406 -40.60 22.26 -9.04
C PHE A 406 -39.90 23.63 -9.18
N PHE A 407 -38.79 23.69 -9.94
CA PHE A 407 -38.09 24.95 -10.18
C PHE A 407 -38.92 25.95 -10.99
N GLU A 408 -39.71 25.50 -11.97
CA GLU A 408 -40.64 26.36 -12.70
C GLU A 408 -41.77 26.90 -11.82
N GLU A 409 -42.25 26.13 -10.84
CA GLU A 409 -43.24 26.60 -9.86
C GLU A 409 -42.67 27.65 -8.91
N ILE A 410 -41.42 27.48 -8.43
CA ILE A 410 -40.71 28.52 -7.64
C ILE A 410 -40.56 29.82 -8.47
N LYS A 411 -40.11 29.73 -9.72
CA LYS A 411 -39.98 30.90 -10.62
C LYS A 411 -41.34 31.59 -10.82
N LYS A 412 -42.42 30.82 -11.02
CA LYS A 412 -43.79 31.35 -11.17
C LYS A 412 -44.32 32.00 -9.88
N LYS A 413 -43.98 31.48 -8.70
CA LYS A 413 -44.31 32.11 -7.40
C LYS A 413 -43.62 33.47 -7.25
N ARG A 414 -42.30 33.55 -7.47
CA ARG A 414 -41.54 34.81 -7.37
C ARG A 414 -42.07 35.91 -8.33
N ARG A 415 -42.41 35.55 -9.58
CA ARG A 415 -43.02 36.45 -10.57
C ARG A 415 -44.45 36.93 -10.26
N ARG A 416 -45.07 36.46 -9.16
CA ARG A 416 -46.41 36.91 -8.69
C ARG A 416 -46.34 37.73 -7.41
N ILE A 417 -45.16 37.86 -6.81
CA ILE A 417 -44.90 38.57 -5.55
C ILE A 417 -44.19 39.91 -5.83
N GLN A 418 -43.48 40.01 -6.96
CA GLN A 418 -43.13 41.27 -7.64
C GLN A 418 -44.32 41.82 -8.43
#